data_AF-A0A2H0U9R8-F1
#
_entry.id   AF-A0A2H0U9R8-F1
#
_cell.length_a   1.000
_cell.length_b   1.000
_cell.length_c   1.000
_cell.angle_alpha   90.00
_cell.angle_beta   90.00
_cell.angle_gamma   90.00
#
_symmetry.space_group_name_H-M   'P 1'
#
loop_
_entity.id
_entity.type
_entity.pdbx_description
1 polymer ?
#
loop_
_entity_poly.entity_id
_entity_poly.type
_entity_poly.pdbx_seq_one_letter_code
_entity_poly.pdbx_strand_id
1 'polypeptide(L)'
;MKPIRDILPDIEKKRAEAPKGRKRLTERGELMRFFLRHLNVARKQDGLAPMTMAHLGTVLEQIPTKDLYYLKSVCSQAKHFSKRFWWELDPTKYEDLA
;
A
#
# COMPACT_ATOMS: atom_id res chain seq x y z
N MET A 1 5.92 32.55 16.99
CA MET A 1 5.48 31.15 16.78
C MET A 1 4.19 30.97 17.56
N LYS A 2 3.06 30.63 16.91
CA LYS A 2 1.77 30.48 17.62
C LYS A 2 1.83 29.24 18.53
N PRO A 3 1.30 29.29 19.76
CA PRO A 3 1.27 28.11 20.63
C PRO A 3 0.35 27.04 20.03
N ILE A 4 0.70 25.77 20.20
CA ILE A 4 0.01 24.62 19.59
C ILE A 4 -1.50 24.64 19.84
N ARG A 5 -1.94 25.10 21.02
CA ARG A 5 -3.36 25.23 21.38
C ARG A 5 -4.18 26.15 20.46
N ASP A 6 -3.56 27.17 19.87
CA ASP A 6 -4.23 28.13 18.98
C ASP A 6 -4.33 27.59 17.54
N ILE A 7 -3.67 26.46 17.24
CA ILE A 7 -3.71 25.75 15.95
C ILE A 7 -4.75 24.61 15.98
N LEU A 8 -5.01 24.04 17.17
CA LEU A 8 -6.01 23.00 17.39
C LEU A 8 -7.41 23.32 16.82
N PRO A 9 -8.00 24.52 17.00
CA PRO A 9 -9.34 24.81 16.49
C PRO A 9 -9.41 24.76 14.95
N ASP A 10 -8.32 25.10 14.26
CA ASP A 10 -8.25 25.02 12.79
C ASP A 10 -8.14 23.55 12.29
N ILE A 11 -7.48 22.67 13.06
CA ILE A 11 -7.37 21.24 12.75
C ILE A 11 -8.73 20.55 12.91
N GLU A 12 -9.45 20.87 13.99
CA GLU A 12 -10.79 20.32 14.24
C GLU A 12 -11.80 20.79 13.18
N LYS A 13 -11.76 22.07 12.80
CA LYS A 13 -12.60 22.62 11.74
C LYS A 13 -12.33 21.98 10.38
N LYS A 14 -11.05 21.79 10.00
CA LYS A 14 -10.66 21.06 8.79
C LYS A 14 -11.03 19.57 8.81
N ARG A 15 -11.00 18.92 9.99
CA ARG A 15 -11.49 17.53 10.16
C ARG A 15 -13.01 17.43 10.02
N ALA A 16 -13.75 18.44 10.49
CA ALA A 16 -15.21 18.50 10.39
C ALA A 16 -15.69 18.80 8.97
N GLU A 17 -14.96 19.63 8.23
CA GLU A 17 -15.25 19.96 6.81
C GLU A 17 -14.87 18.82 5.84
N ALA A 18 -13.94 17.92 6.22
CA ALA A 18 -13.63 16.76 5.42
C ALA A 18 -14.87 15.84 5.34
N PRO A 19 -15.36 15.47 4.14
CA PRO A 19 -16.55 14.64 4.01
C PRO A 19 -16.34 13.29 4.70
N LYS A 20 -16.95 13.10 5.87
CA LYS A 20 -16.97 11.83 6.62
C LYS A 20 -17.61 10.77 5.71
N GLY A 21 -16.78 9.89 5.16
CA GLY A 21 -17.22 8.75 4.36
C GLY A 21 -16.77 8.76 2.90
N ARG A 22 -16.25 9.87 2.36
CA ARG A 22 -15.67 9.85 1.00
C ARG A 22 -14.25 9.30 1.10
N LYS A 23 -14.07 8.02 0.73
CA LYS A 23 -12.73 7.44 0.52
C LYS A 23 -11.98 8.38 -0.42
N ARG A 24 -10.90 9.02 0.03
CA ARG A 24 -10.02 9.78 -0.86
C ARG A 24 -9.49 8.77 -1.89
N LEU A 25 -10.05 8.82 -3.10
CA LEU A 25 -9.59 8.02 -4.23
C LEU A 25 -8.32 8.71 -4.71
N THR A 26 -7.19 8.21 -4.24
CA THR A 26 -5.88 8.59 -4.73
C THR A 26 -5.38 7.49 -5.64
N GLU A 27 -4.69 7.88 -6.70
CA GLU A 27 -4.02 7.00 -7.65
C GLU A 27 -3.17 5.93 -6.93
N ARG A 28 -2.34 6.37 -5.97
CA ARG A 28 -1.56 5.47 -5.10
C ARG A 28 -2.46 4.49 -4.32
N GLY A 29 -3.58 4.98 -3.78
CA GLY A 29 -4.53 4.15 -3.04
C GLY A 29 -5.20 3.08 -3.92
N GLU A 30 -5.42 3.36 -5.20
CA GLU A 30 -5.94 2.39 -6.17
C GLU A 30 -4.90 1.32 -6.50
N LEU A 31 -3.65 1.71 -6.71
CA LEU A 31 -2.53 0.77 -6.88
C LEU A 31 -2.38 -0.13 -5.64
N MET A 32 -2.42 0.44 -4.43
CA MET A 32 -2.37 -0.34 -3.20
C MET A 32 -3.53 -1.33 -3.08
N ARG A 33 -4.76 -0.92 -3.41
CA ARG A 33 -5.90 -1.85 -3.42
C ARG A 33 -5.73 -2.96 -4.46
N PHE A 34 -5.14 -2.64 -5.62
CA PHE A 34 -4.84 -3.62 -6.64
C PHE A 34 -3.85 -4.69 -6.13
N PHE A 35 -2.72 -4.28 -5.53
CA PHE A 35 -1.76 -5.21 -4.94
C PHE A 35 -2.38 -6.02 -3.81
N LEU A 36 -3.09 -5.37 -2.88
CA LEU A 36 -3.66 -6.03 -1.71
C LEU A 36 -4.62 -7.16 -2.09
N ARG A 37 -5.46 -6.95 -3.10
CA ARG A 37 -6.39 -7.99 -3.58
C ARG A 37 -5.66 -9.24 -4.04
N HIS A 38 -4.64 -9.08 -4.88
CA HIS A 38 -3.88 -10.22 -5.42
C HIS A 38 -3.04 -10.92 -4.35
N LEU A 39 -2.43 -10.15 -3.44
CA LEU A 39 -1.66 -10.71 -2.33
C LEU A 39 -2.54 -11.52 -1.38
N ASN A 40 -3.75 -11.04 -1.08
CA ASN A 40 -4.67 -11.75 -0.19
C ASN A 40 -5.28 -13.00 -0.83
N VAL A 41 -5.35 -13.10 -2.17
CA VAL A 41 -5.72 -14.35 -2.84
C VAL A 41 -4.68 -15.43 -2.58
N ALA A 42 -3.39 -15.10 -2.79
CA ALA A 42 -2.30 -16.04 -2.52
C ALA A 42 -2.25 -16.43 -1.02
N ARG A 43 -2.33 -15.44 -0.12
CA ARG A 43 -2.34 -15.71 1.34
C ARG A 43 -3.49 -16.61 1.77
N LYS A 44 -4.68 -16.44 1.17
CA LYS A 44 -5.82 -17.31 1.44
C LYS A 44 -5.55 -18.77 1.00
N GLN A 45 -4.89 -18.96 -0.15
CA GLN A 45 -4.50 -20.30 -0.61
C GLN A 45 -3.48 -20.94 0.34
N ASP A 46 -2.58 -20.13 0.89
CA ASP A 46 -1.56 -20.56 1.85
C ASP A 46 -2.08 -20.70 3.30
N GLY A 47 -3.37 -20.44 3.54
CA GLY A 47 -3.96 -20.48 4.90
C GLY A 47 -3.51 -19.35 5.83
N LEU A 48 -2.92 -18.28 5.28
CA LEU A 48 -2.41 -17.14 6.04
C LEU A 48 -3.46 -16.05 6.23
N ALA A 49 -3.38 -15.33 7.36
CA ALA A 49 -4.25 -14.19 7.63
C ALA A 49 -4.10 -13.10 6.55
N PRO A 50 -5.19 -12.45 6.10
CA PRO A 50 -5.13 -11.42 5.06
C PRO A 50 -4.31 -10.21 5.52
N MET A 51 -3.56 -9.64 4.59
CA MET A 51 -2.84 -8.39 4.79
C MET A 51 -3.82 -7.21 4.74
N THR A 52 -3.48 -6.13 5.45
CA THR A 52 -4.27 -4.89 5.52
C THR A 52 -3.69 -3.79 4.63
N MET A 53 -4.50 -2.80 4.29
CA MET A 53 -4.04 -1.60 3.56
C MET A 53 -2.95 -0.85 4.34
N ALA A 54 -3.02 -0.82 5.67
CA ALA A 54 -2.03 -0.15 6.51
C ALA A 54 -0.67 -0.85 6.41
N HIS A 55 -0.65 -2.17 6.55
CA HIS A 55 0.59 -2.96 6.42
C HIS A 55 1.18 -2.86 5.01
N LEU A 56 0.35 -2.92 3.97
CA LEU A 56 0.84 -2.72 2.61
C LEU A 56 1.39 -1.30 2.40
N GLY A 57 0.80 -0.30 3.08
CA GLY A 57 1.26 1.08 3.03
C GLY A 57 2.66 1.27 3.60
N THR A 58 2.96 0.61 4.71
CA THR A 58 4.31 0.63 5.31
C THR A 58 5.32 -0.10 4.43
N VAL A 59 4.95 -1.23 3.83
CA VAL A 59 5.82 -1.97 2.90
C VAL A 59 6.18 -1.13 1.67
N LEU A 60 5.22 -0.36 1.15
CA LEU A 60 5.40 0.46 -0.05
C LEU A 60 5.82 1.91 0.24
N GLU A 61 6.02 2.29 1.51
CA GLU A 61 6.20 3.68 1.94
C GLU A 61 7.37 4.37 1.22
N GLN A 62 8.49 3.67 1.10
CA GLN A 62 9.72 4.17 0.47
C GLN A 62 9.67 4.12 -1.07
N ILE A 63 8.63 3.55 -1.66
CA ILE A 63 8.52 3.35 -3.11
C ILE A 63 7.68 4.48 -3.72
N PRO A 64 8.24 5.26 -4.66
CA PRO A 64 7.50 6.32 -5.32
C PRO A 64 6.37 5.75 -6.18
N THR A 65 5.30 6.52 -6.37
CA THR A 65 4.11 6.06 -7.11
C THR A 65 4.41 5.65 -8.55
N LYS A 66 5.43 6.23 -9.19
CA LYS A 66 5.87 5.85 -10.54
C LYS A 66 6.34 4.38 -10.59
N ASP A 67 7.10 3.95 -9.59
CA ASP A 67 7.63 2.60 -9.53
C ASP A 67 6.53 1.59 -9.19
N LEU A 68 5.47 2.02 -8.49
CA LEU A 68 4.27 1.19 -8.29
C LEU A 68 3.57 0.83 -9.61
N TYR A 69 3.65 1.69 -10.64
CA TYR A 69 3.12 1.35 -11.96
C TYR A 69 3.94 0.28 -12.66
N TYR A 70 5.27 0.41 -12.59
CA TYR A 70 6.18 -0.62 -13.09
C TYR A 70 5.95 -1.96 -12.38
N LEU A 71 5.91 -1.94 -11.04
CA LEU A 71 5.66 -3.10 -10.20
C LEU A 71 4.32 -3.76 -10.55
N LYS A 72 3.26 -2.96 -10.76
CA LYS A 72 1.95 -3.46 -11.21
C LYS A 72 2.05 -4.19 -12.56
N SER A 73 2.75 -3.61 -13.53
CA SER A 73 2.94 -4.21 -14.85
C SER A 73 3.64 -5.56 -14.76
N VAL A 74 4.80 -5.60 -14.10
CA VAL A 74 5.61 -6.82 -13.95
C VAL A 74 4.86 -7.92 -13.19
N CYS A 75 4.20 -7.57 -12.08
CA CYS A 75 3.44 -8.54 -11.31
C CYS A 75 2.22 -9.09 -12.07
N SER A 76 1.59 -8.28 -12.92
CA SER A 76 0.42 -8.71 -13.70
C SER A 76 0.76 -9.69 -14.83
N GLN A 77 2.00 -9.63 -15.34
CA GLN A 77 2.49 -10.53 -16.38
C GLN A 77 3.08 -11.83 -15.80
N ALA A 78 3.37 -11.85 -14.49
CA ALA A 78 3.98 -13.00 -13.85
C ALA A 78 2.97 -14.14 -13.61
N LYS A 79 3.45 -15.39 -13.75
CA LYS A 79 2.67 -16.60 -13.42
C LYS A 79 2.23 -16.65 -11.96
N HIS A 80 3.07 -16.12 -11.05
CA HIS A 80 2.80 -16.07 -9.61
C HIS A 80 2.95 -14.64 -9.10
N PHE A 81 1.83 -13.93 -9.02
CA PHE A 81 1.78 -12.51 -8.65
C PHE A 81 2.51 -12.21 -7.32
N SER A 82 2.13 -12.89 -6.23
CA SER A 82 2.67 -12.63 -4.89
C SER A 82 4.17 -12.89 -4.82
N LYS A 83 4.64 -13.98 -5.41
CA LYS A 83 6.06 -14.33 -5.45
C LYS A 83 6.87 -13.27 -6.21
N ARG A 84 6.38 -12.82 -7.38
CA ARG A 84 7.07 -11.78 -8.15
C ARG A 84 7.06 -10.44 -7.41
N PHE A 85 5.96 -10.08 -6.76
CA PHE A 85 5.85 -8.86 -5.97
C PHE A 85 6.92 -8.77 -4.88
N TRP A 86 7.10 -9.83 -4.09
CA TRP A 86 8.12 -9.83 -3.03
C TRP A 86 9.55 -9.87 -3.59
N TRP A 87 9.76 -10.54 -4.72
CA TRP A 87 11.07 -10.56 -5.38
C TRP A 87 11.49 -9.18 -5.91
N GLU A 88 10.56 -8.41 -6.47
CA GLU A 88 10.84 -7.04 -6.95
C GLU A 88 11.08 -6.06 -5.80
N LEU A 89 10.43 -6.28 -4.65
CA LEU A 89 10.63 -5.43 -3.47
C LEU A 89 11.97 -5.66 -2.80
N ASP A 90 12.41 -6.92 -2.77
CA ASP A 90 13.57 -7.33 -2.00
C ASP A 90 14.19 -8.59 -2.63
N PRO A 91 15.04 -8.42 -3.66
CA PRO A 91 15.64 -9.54 -4.37
C PRO A 91 16.62 -10.33 -3.48
N THR A 92 17.25 -9.69 -2.49
CA THR A 92 18.25 -10.31 -1.60
C THR A 92 17.61 -11.30 -0.63
N LYS A 93 16.33 -11.13 -0.27
CA LYS A 93 15.57 -12.14 0.49
C LYS A 93 15.42 -13.50 -0.20
N TYR A 94 15.77 -13.59 -1.48
CA TYR A 94 15.70 -14.81 -2.27
C TYR A 94 17.04 -15.20 -2.90
N GLU A 95 18.15 -14.48 -2.61
CA GLU A 95 19.50 -14.87 -3.04
C GLU A 95 20.00 -16.12 -2.29
N ASP A 96 19.54 -16.35 -1.05
CA ASP A 96 19.91 -17.53 -0.24
C ASP A 96 19.12 -18.82 -0.57
N LEU A 97 18.31 -18.81 -1.63
CA LEU A 97 17.52 -19.99 -2.09
C LEU A 97 18.01 -20.55 -3.44
N ALA A 98 19.19 -20.13 -3.92
CA ALA A 98 19.84 -20.63 -5.12
C ALA A 98 20.86 -21.74 -4.81
#